data_AF-A0A413Q8H8-F1
#
_entry.id   AF-A0A413Q8H8-F1
#
_cell.length_a   1.000
_cell.length_b   1.000
_cell.length_c   1.000
_cell.angle_alpha   90.00
_cell.angle_beta   90.00
_cell.angle_gamma   90.00
#
_symmetry.space_group_name_H-M   'P 1'
#
loop_
_entity.id
_entity.type
_entity.pdbx_description
1 polymer ?
#
loop_
_entity_poly.entity_id
_entity_poly.type
_entity_poly.pdbx_seq_one_letter_code
_entity_poly.pdbx_strand_id
1 'polypeptide(L)'
;MAIKDGKDYLYLIWKCSSNRRQYIVGQLTKNGQYEFKYCEDIEKAIKSGFELLVSFEKLDTVYKSEKLFPEFASRLPDRKRKDIGRILEKYGLDEYDAYQLLKKSGAKLPIDNLQFIDPILDYNCSFEKEFYLAGVRHYLGCGGDLCKDSIQVTRGDEVFLMRDTSNQYDENAICVVDKQQKLLGYIPRYYAKAFVKFIEEKRIEECHISSVRKDAACDECIGVQVRIKE
;
A
#
# COMPACT_ATOMS: atom_id res chain seq x y z
N MET A 1 -2.97 -6.67 10.40
CA MET A 1 -1.93 -7.42 9.65
C MET A 1 -2.59 -8.47 8.77
N ALA A 2 -1.91 -8.91 7.71
CA ALA A 2 -2.41 -9.93 6.79
C ALA A 2 -2.18 -11.37 7.28
N ILE A 3 -2.27 -11.64 8.58
CA ILE A 3 -2.22 -13.03 9.07
C ILE A 3 -3.66 -13.53 9.12
N LYS A 4 -3.97 -14.60 8.39
CA LYS A 4 -5.26 -15.29 8.46
C LYS A 4 -5.03 -16.80 8.47
N ASP A 5 -5.59 -17.48 9.46
CA ASP A 5 -5.45 -18.93 9.66
C ASP A 5 -3.96 -19.39 9.71
N GLY A 6 -3.10 -18.58 10.32
CA GLY A 6 -1.65 -18.83 10.45
C GLY A 6 -0.83 -18.55 9.19
N LYS A 7 -1.45 -18.01 8.12
CA LYS A 7 -0.80 -17.74 6.84
C LYS A 7 -0.61 -16.23 6.67
N ASP A 8 0.59 -15.83 6.22
CA ASP A 8 0.89 -14.44 5.89
C ASP A 8 0.61 -14.18 4.40
N TYR A 9 -0.06 -13.07 4.10
CA TYR A 9 -0.53 -12.72 2.77
C TYR A 9 -0.05 -11.33 2.35
N LEU A 10 0.24 -11.19 1.06
CA LEU A 10 0.45 -9.91 0.40
C LEU A 10 -0.42 -9.84 -0.84
N TYR A 11 -1.03 -8.68 -1.07
CA TYR A 11 -1.65 -8.40 -2.36
C TYR A 11 -0.64 -7.80 -3.32
N LEU A 12 -0.67 -8.28 -4.57
CA LEU A 12 -0.03 -7.63 -5.69
C LEU A 12 -1.03 -6.66 -6.30
N ILE A 13 -0.70 -5.37 -6.23
CA ILE A 13 -1.48 -4.28 -6.77
C ILE A 13 -0.86 -3.84 -8.09
N TRP A 14 -1.67 -3.67 -9.12
CA TRP A 14 -1.29 -2.99 -10.35
C TRP A 14 -1.99 -1.64 -10.44
N LYS A 15 -1.23 -0.57 -10.69
CA LYS A 15 -1.76 0.76 -10.94
C LYS A 15 -1.83 1.03 -12.44
N CYS A 16 -3.04 1.09 -12.99
CA CYS A 16 -3.22 1.35 -14.41
C CYS A 16 -2.71 2.75 -14.80
N SER A 17 -1.92 2.84 -15.86
CA SER A 17 -1.33 4.11 -16.31
C SER A 17 -2.39 5.10 -16.82
N SER A 18 -3.43 4.61 -17.51
CA SER A 18 -4.42 5.46 -18.18
C SER A 18 -5.43 6.08 -17.22
N ASN A 19 -5.98 5.29 -16.29
CA ASN A 19 -7.03 5.75 -15.37
C ASN A 19 -6.54 5.91 -13.92
N ARG A 20 -5.26 5.58 -13.64
CA ARG A 20 -4.61 5.66 -12.31
C ARG A 20 -5.26 4.80 -11.23
N ARG A 21 -6.24 3.95 -11.58
CA ARG A 21 -6.92 3.02 -10.68
C ARG A 21 -5.96 1.91 -10.26
N GLN A 22 -6.07 1.53 -8.99
CA GLN A 22 -5.36 0.39 -8.41
C GLN A 22 -6.26 -0.83 -8.47
N TYR A 23 -5.72 -1.95 -8.97
CA TYR A 23 -6.38 -3.25 -9.08
C TYR A 23 -5.62 -4.27 -8.25
N ILE A 24 -6.33 -5.09 -7.48
CA ILE A 24 -5.75 -6.22 -6.77
C ILE A 24 -5.62 -7.38 -7.77
N VAL A 25 -4.45 -7.49 -8.41
CA VAL A 25 -4.26 -8.47 -9.49
C VAL A 25 -3.90 -9.84 -8.98
N GLY A 26 -3.24 -9.96 -7.82
CA GLY A 26 -2.86 -11.25 -7.28
C GLY A 26 -2.60 -11.27 -5.79
N GLN A 27 -2.36 -12.46 -5.28
CA GLN A 27 -2.10 -12.74 -3.88
C GLN A 27 -0.87 -13.64 -3.76
N LEU A 28 0.12 -13.20 -2.97
CA LEU A 28 1.27 -14.00 -2.56
C LEU A 28 1.08 -14.43 -1.10
N THR A 29 1.13 -15.73 -0.85
CA THR A 29 0.97 -16.33 0.48
C THR A 29 2.27 -17.00 0.90
N LYS A 30 2.65 -16.90 2.17
CA LYS A 30 3.77 -17.67 2.77
C LYS A 30 3.23 -18.59 3.86
N ASN A 31 3.29 -19.90 3.62
CA ASN A 31 2.84 -20.95 4.53
C ASN A 31 3.70 -22.21 4.38
N GLY A 32 4.88 -22.21 4.99
CA GLY A 32 5.94 -23.21 4.71
C GLY A 32 6.61 -22.98 3.35
N GLN A 33 5.81 -22.95 2.29
CA GLN A 33 6.20 -22.58 0.91
C GLN A 33 5.53 -21.26 0.48
N TYR A 34 5.93 -20.74 -0.67
CA TYR A 34 5.30 -19.60 -1.33
C TYR A 34 4.21 -20.07 -2.29
N GLU A 35 3.06 -19.42 -2.23
CA GLU A 35 1.95 -19.64 -3.16
C GLU A 35 1.51 -18.33 -3.81
N PHE A 36 1.42 -18.28 -5.14
CA PHE A 36 0.90 -17.14 -5.88
C PHE A 36 -0.33 -17.54 -6.71
N LYS A 37 -1.35 -16.68 -6.69
CA LYS A 37 -2.54 -16.80 -7.54
C LYS A 37 -3.04 -15.42 -7.95
N TYR A 38 -3.69 -15.34 -9.11
CA TYR A 38 -4.44 -14.14 -9.49
C TYR A 38 -5.73 -14.02 -8.66
N CYS A 39 -6.21 -12.79 -8.48
CA CYS A 39 -7.38 -12.44 -7.66
C CYS A 39 -8.56 -11.96 -8.51
N GLU A 40 -9.72 -11.75 -7.88
CA GLU A 40 -11.00 -11.42 -8.54
C GLU A 40 -10.93 -10.18 -9.46
N ASP A 41 -10.09 -9.19 -9.15
CA ASP A 41 -9.98 -7.98 -9.98
C ASP A 41 -9.11 -8.18 -11.24
N ILE A 42 -8.54 -9.37 -11.47
CA ILE A 42 -7.65 -9.63 -12.60
C ILE A 42 -8.33 -9.39 -13.94
N GLU A 43 -9.59 -9.82 -14.12
CA GLU A 43 -10.30 -9.63 -15.39
C GLU A 43 -10.54 -8.14 -15.69
N LYS A 44 -10.86 -7.34 -14.65
CA LYS A 44 -11.04 -5.90 -14.79
C LYS A 44 -9.71 -5.21 -15.09
N ALA A 45 -8.63 -5.69 -14.49
CA ALA A 45 -7.28 -5.20 -14.76
C ALA A 45 -6.88 -5.49 -16.22
N ILE A 46 -7.10 -6.71 -16.71
CA ILE A 46 -6.84 -7.10 -18.11
C ILE A 46 -7.62 -6.22 -19.08
N LYS A 47 -8.93 -6.03 -18.84
CA LYS A 47 -9.77 -5.10 -19.63
C LYS A 47 -9.25 -3.67 -19.63
N SER A 48 -8.49 -3.28 -18.61
CA SER A 48 -7.87 -1.96 -18.47
C SER A 48 -6.43 -1.91 -18.99
N GLY A 49 -5.91 -2.99 -19.58
CA GLY A 49 -4.58 -3.08 -20.17
C GLY A 49 -3.52 -3.77 -19.30
N PHE A 50 -3.90 -4.55 -18.29
CA PHE A 50 -2.95 -5.39 -17.56
C PHE A 50 -2.55 -6.61 -18.38
N GLU A 51 -1.25 -6.87 -18.47
CA GLU A 51 -0.69 -8.09 -19.04
C GLU A 51 -0.28 -9.03 -17.91
N LEU A 52 -0.51 -10.34 -18.10
CA LEU A 52 -0.09 -11.34 -17.12
C LEU A 52 1.42 -11.33 -16.95
N LEU A 53 1.87 -11.66 -15.74
CA LEU A 53 3.27 -11.82 -15.47
C LEU A 53 3.82 -13.02 -16.25
N VAL A 54 4.98 -12.86 -16.89
CA VAL A 54 5.60 -13.89 -17.75
C VAL A 54 5.76 -15.22 -17.03
N SER A 55 6.17 -15.16 -15.75
CA SER A 55 6.32 -16.36 -14.92
C SER A 55 4.99 -17.04 -14.52
N PHE A 56 3.84 -16.40 -14.79
CA PHE A 56 2.51 -16.78 -14.33
C PHE A 56 1.44 -16.59 -15.43
N GLU A 57 1.50 -17.40 -16.49
CA GLU A 57 0.65 -17.25 -17.69
C GLU A 57 -0.81 -17.74 -17.54
N LYS A 58 -1.12 -18.51 -16.49
CA LYS A 58 -2.42 -19.16 -16.28
C LYS A 58 -3.17 -18.50 -15.12
N LEU A 59 -4.39 -18.04 -15.38
CA LEU A 59 -5.25 -17.39 -14.39
C LEU A 59 -5.73 -18.36 -13.30
N ASP A 60 -6.17 -19.55 -13.70
CA ASP A 60 -6.80 -20.54 -12.81
C ASP A 60 -5.80 -21.48 -12.13
N THR A 61 -4.59 -21.00 -11.88
CA THR A 61 -3.49 -21.82 -11.31
C THR A 61 -2.97 -21.19 -10.02
N VAL A 62 -2.79 -22.05 -9.01
CA VAL A 62 -2.02 -21.70 -7.81
C VAL A 62 -0.58 -22.16 -8.02
N TYR A 63 0.29 -21.19 -8.24
CA TYR A 63 1.72 -21.41 -8.40
C TYR A 63 2.36 -21.63 -7.04
N LYS A 64 3.28 -22.59 -6.93
CA LYS A 64 3.90 -23.00 -5.67
C LYS A 64 5.42 -23.06 -5.81
N SER A 65 6.14 -22.66 -4.78
CA SER A 65 7.60 -22.71 -4.76
C SER A 65 8.13 -22.69 -3.32
N GLU A 66 9.16 -23.49 -3.02
CA GLU A 66 9.87 -23.46 -1.73
C GLU A 66 10.62 -22.14 -1.49
N LYS A 67 10.97 -21.44 -2.57
CA LYS A 67 11.66 -20.14 -2.54
C LYS A 67 10.77 -19.05 -3.13
N LEU A 68 11.00 -17.82 -2.70
CA LEU A 68 10.32 -16.66 -3.29
C LEU A 68 10.53 -16.68 -4.80
N PHE A 69 9.44 -16.51 -5.56
CA PHE A 69 9.47 -16.57 -7.02
C PHE A 69 10.49 -15.56 -7.57
N PRO A 70 11.33 -15.94 -8.56
CA PRO A 70 12.33 -15.04 -9.14
C PRO A 70 11.72 -13.71 -9.64
N GLU A 71 10.51 -13.75 -10.20
CA GLU A 71 9.71 -12.60 -10.63
C GLU A 71 9.51 -11.55 -9.52
N PHE A 72 9.45 -11.99 -8.26
CA PHE A 72 9.24 -11.13 -7.10
C PHE A 72 10.55 -10.82 -6.38
N ALA A 73 11.46 -11.80 -6.32
CA ALA A 73 12.78 -11.63 -5.73
C ALA A 73 13.64 -10.60 -6.50
N SER A 74 13.52 -10.55 -7.82
CA SER A 74 14.23 -9.58 -8.68
C SER A 74 13.89 -8.12 -8.41
N ARG A 75 12.76 -7.86 -7.74
CA ARG A 75 12.31 -6.53 -7.34
C ARG A 75 12.99 -6.03 -6.07
N LEU A 76 13.67 -6.92 -5.35
CA LEU A 76 14.31 -6.62 -4.08
C LEU A 76 15.79 -6.24 -4.28
N PRO A 77 16.34 -5.38 -3.43
CA PRO A 77 17.78 -5.16 -3.36
C PRO A 77 18.53 -6.47 -3.12
N ASP A 78 19.66 -6.65 -3.82
CA ASP A 78 20.53 -7.80 -3.63
C ASP A 78 21.08 -7.84 -2.19
N ARG A 79 21.08 -9.02 -1.57
CA ARG A 79 21.60 -9.25 -0.21
C ARG A 79 23.07 -8.84 -0.05
N LYS A 80 23.86 -8.90 -1.13
CA LYS A 80 25.30 -8.57 -1.15
C LYS A 80 25.58 -7.09 -1.43
N ARG A 81 24.54 -6.27 -1.61
CA ARG A 81 24.68 -4.84 -1.85
C ARG A 81 25.39 -4.16 -0.66
N LYS A 82 26.38 -3.29 -0.94
CA LYS A 82 27.22 -2.65 0.09
C LYS A 82 26.43 -1.89 1.16
N ASP A 83 25.35 -1.22 0.77
CA ASP A 83 24.48 -0.43 1.64
C ASP A 83 23.19 -1.17 2.06
N ILE A 84 23.15 -2.51 1.97
CA ILE A 84 21.96 -3.29 2.33
C ILE A 84 21.51 -3.03 3.77
N GLY A 85 22.44 -2.87 4.72
CA GLY A 85 22.12 -2.59 6.13
C GLY A 85 21.28 -1.33 6.31
N ARG A 86 21.62 -0.23 5.60
CA ARG A 86 20.85 1.02 5.64
C ARG A 86 19.44 0.86 5.07
N ILE A 87 19.28 0.00 4.06
CA ILE A 87 17.97 -0.30 3.48
C ILE A 87 17.13 -1.11 4.48
N LEU A 88 17.72 -2.11 5.13
CA LEU A 88 17.03 -2.92 6.14
C LEU A 88 16.58 -2.07 7.33
N GLU A 89 17.46 -1.18 7.83
CA GLU A 89 17.14 -0.23 8.91
C GLU A 89 15.96 0.68 8.55
N LYS A 90 15.90 1.19 7.31
CA LYS A 90 14.77 1.99 6.81
C LYS A 90 13.42 1.25 6.94
N TYR A 91 13.42 -0.07 6.83
CA TYR A 91 12.24 -0.92 6.96
C TYR A 91 12.15 -1.61 8.33
N GLY A 92 13.02 -1.26 9.29
CA GLY A 92 13.07 -1.88 10.62
C GLY A 92 13.26 -3.40 10.53
N LEU A 93 14.30 -3.83 9.82
CA LEU A 93 14.74 -5.21 9.71
C LEU A 93 16.20 -5.30 10.17
N ASP A 94 16.50 -6.26 11.06
CA ASP A 94 17.86 -6.49 11.54
C ASP A 94 18.65 -7.41 10.59
N GLU A 95 17.95 -8.34 9.93
CA GLU A 95 18.51 -9.29 8.99
C GLU A 95 17.77 -9.27 7.65
N TYR A 96 18.45 -9.76 6.61
CA TYR A 96 17.84 -9.87 5.29
C TYR A 96 16.82 -11.01 5.26
N ASP A 97 15.54 -10.67 5.29
CA ASP A 97 14.43 -11.56 4.92
C ASP A 97 13.72 -10.97 3.70
N ALA A 98 13.82 -11.68 2.57
CA ALA A 98 13.26 -11.26 1.29
C ALA A 98 11.74 -11.02 1.38
N TYR A 99 11.00 -11.87 2.10
CA TYR A 99 9.56 -11.74 2.22
C TYR A 99 9.17 -10.56 3.12
N GLN A 100 9.86 -10.36 4.24
CA GLN A 100 9.62 -9.19 5.09
C GLN A 100 9.99 -7.90 4.38
N LEU A 101 11.09 -7.89 3.59
CA LEU A 101 11.47 -6.74 2.80
C LEU A 101 10.45 -6.45 1.69
N LEU A 102 9.92 -7.48 1.01
CA LEU A 102 8.83 -7.36 0.04
C LEU A 102 7.58 -6.74 0.69
N LYS A 103 7.20 -7.27 1.87
CA LYS A 103 6.06 -6.84 2.67
C LYS A 103 6.14 -5.37 3.09
N LYS A 104 7.30 -4.93 3.57
CA LYS A 104 7.50 -3.57 4.11
C LYS A 104 7.84 -2.53 3.05
N SER A 105 8.59 -2.91 2.01
CA SER A 105 8.98 -1.97 0.94
C SER A 105 7.94 -1.83 -0.16
N GLY A 106 7.06 -2.82 -0.31
CA GLY A 106 6.15 -2.95 -1.44
C GLY A 106 6.84 -3.25 -2.78
N ALA A 107 8.18 -3.33 -2.81
CA ALA A 107 9.00 -3.72 -3.95
C ALA A 107 8.58 -3.10 -5.31
N LYS A 108 8.27 -1.80 -5.28
CA LYS A 108 7.99 -1.01 -6.49
C LYS A 108 9.25 -0.90 -7.34
N LEU A 109 9.08 -0.99 -8.65
CA LEU A 109 10.14 -0.70 -9.62
C LEU A 109 9.79 0.54 -10.44
N PRO A 110 10.78 1.33 -10.89
CA PRO A 110 10.54 2.47 -11.79
C PRO A 110 10.03 2.06 -13.19
N ILE A 111 10.23 0.81 -13.57
CA ILE A 111 9.94 0.28 -14.91
C ILE A 111 8.55 -0.34 -15.05
N ASP A 112 7.81 -0.48 -13.94
CA ASP A 112 6.44 -1.00 -13.95
C ASP A 112 5.54 -0.27 -12.96
N ASN A 113 4.28 -0.70 -12.88
CA ASN A 113 3.29 -0.13 -11.96
C ASN A 113 2.80 -1.15 -10.93
N LEU A 114 3.67 -2.07 -10.51
CA LEU A 114 3.35 -3.12 -9.56
C LEU A 114 3.83 -2.76 -8.15
N GLN A 115 3.04 -3.15 -7.15
CA GLN A 115 3.36 -2.94 -5.75
C GLN A 115 2.79 -4.07 -4.89
N PHE A 116 3.57 -4.55 -3.92
CA PHE A 116 3.08 -5.42 -2.86
C PHE A 116 2.51 -4.62 -1.71
N ILE A 117 1.36 -5.06 -1.19
CA ILE A 117 0.66 -4.46 -0.06
C ILE A 117 0.37 -5.54 0.98
N ASP A 118 0.63 -5.22 2.26
CA ASP A 118 0.16 -6.00 3.43
C ASP A 118 -1.30 -5.62 3.75
N PRO A 119 -2.30 -6.44 3.40
CA PRO A 119 -3.69 -6.12 3.69
C PRO A 119 -4.01 -6.15 5.19
N ILE A 120 -5.18 -5.60 5.52
CA ILE A 120 -5.75 -5.70 6.86
C ILE A 120 -6.79 -6.83 6.81
N LEU A 121 -6.42 -8.00 7.30
CA LEU A 121 -7.28 -9.20 7.29
C LEU A 121 -7.76 -9.56 8.69
N ASP A 122 -6.91 -9.37 9.70
CA ASP A 122 -7.30 -9.46 11.10
C ASP A 122 -7.80 -8.10 11.61
N TYR A 123 -9.01 -8.13 12.18
CA TYR A 123 -9.72 -6.99 12.72
C TYR A 123 -9.85 -7.08 14.25
N ASN A 124 -9.30 -8.08 14.92
CA ASN A 124 -9.65 -8.38 16.32
C ASN A 124 -8.61 -7.92 17.35
N CYS A 125 -7.56 -7.22 16.93
CA CYS A 125 -6.52 -6.74 17.83
C CYS A 125 -6.22 -5.26 17.57
N SER A 126 -5.61 -4.59 18.54
CA SER A 126 -5.05 -3.25 18.35
C SER A 126 -3.79 -3.31 17.48
N PHE A 127 -3.64 -2.39 16.54
CA PHE A 127 -2.43 -2.29 15.72
C PHE A 127 -2.23 -0.87 15.19
N GLU A 128 -1.00 -0.58 14.74
CA GLU A 128 -0.67 0.62 14.01
C GLU A 128 -0.54 0.32 12.51
N LYS A 129 -1.04 1.22 11.68
CA LYS A 129 -0.91 1.13 10.23
C LYS A 129 -0.32 2.40 9.66
N GLU A 130 0.75 2.26 8.90
CA GLU A 130 1.36 3.35 8.14
C GLU A 130 1.09 3.17 6.64
N PHE A 131 0.77 4.27 5.96
CA PHE A 131 0.60 4.33 4.51
C PHE A 131 0.78 5.75 3.98
N TYR A 132 1.02 5.87 2.67
CA TYR A 132 1.07 7.16 2.00
C TYR A 132 -0.31 7.58 1.49
N LEU A 133 -0.61 8.88 1.57
CA LEU A 133 -1.87 9.43 1.06
C LEU A 133 -1.98 9.30 -0.45
N ALA A 134 -3.16 8.91 -0.92
CA ALA A 134 -3.51 8.93 -2.32
C ALA A 134 -4.01 10.33 -2.73
N GLY A 135 -3.72 10.73 -3.97
CA GLY A 135 -4.33 11.91 -4.59
C GLY A 135 -3.81 13.28 -4.13
N VAL A 136 -2.77 13.34 -3.29
CA VAL A 136 -2.23 14.59 -2.69
C VAL A 136 -2.07 15.74 -3.71
N ARG A 137 -1.56 15.41 -4.91
CA ARG A 137 -1.31 16.38 -5.98
C ARG A 137 -2.54 17.19 -6.43
N HIS A 138 -3.74 16.67 -6.20
CA HIS A 138 -4.99 17.29 -6.62
C HIS A 138 -5.56 18.27 -5.59
N TYR A 139 -5.09 18.21 -4.33
CA TYR A 139 -5.73 18.92 -3.22
C TYR A 139 -4.82 19.94 -2.53
N LEU A 140 -3.50 19.71 -2.55
CA LEU A 140 -2.54 20.61 -1.91
C LEU A 140 -1.95 21.65 -2.85
N GLY A 141 -2.48 21.80 -4.07
CA GLY A 141 -2.04 22.83 -5.01
C GLY A 141 -0.62 22.65 -5.56
N CYS A 142 0.06 21.51 -5.31
CA CYS A 142 1.40 21.29 -5.89
C CYS A 142 1.33 20.95 -7.38
N GLY A 143 0.22 20.40 -7.87
CA GLY A 143 0.09 19.85 -9.22
C GLY A 143 0.99 18.64 -9.51
N GLY A 144 1.91 18.31 -8.61
CA GLY A 144 2.96 17.31 -8.81
C GLY A 144 4.38 17.86 -8.64
N ASP A 145 4.56 19.16 -8.85
CA ASP A 145 5.87 19.77 -9.10
C ASP A 145 6.22 20.90 -8.11
N LEU A 146 5.21 21.54 -7.50
CA LEU A 146 5.38 22.67 -6.57
C LEU A 146 5.30 22.25 -5.10
N CYS A 147 5.77 21.04 -4.78
CA CYS A 147 5.61 20.42 -3.46
C CYS A 147 6.23 21.23 -2.31
N LYS A 148 7.34 21.94 -2.56
CA LYS A 148 8.05 22.72 -1.52
C LYS A 148 7.18 23.83 -0.93
N ASP A 149 6.50 24.56 -1.80
CA ASP A 149 5.75 25.77 -1.46
C ASP A 149 4.29 25.46 -1.08
N SER A 150 3.74 24.34 -1.55
CA SER A 150 2.33 24.04 -1.41
C SER A 150 2.00 23.09 -0.23
N ILE A 151 2.92 22.18 0.13
CA ILE A 151 2.71 21.22 1.23
C ILE A 151 3.09 21.90 2.55
N GLN A 152 2.08 22.29 3.32
CA GLN A 152 2.22 22.99 4.60
C GLN A 152 2.16 22.07 5.83
N VAL A 153 1.75 20.81 5.65
CA VAL A 153 1.71 19.83 6.73
C VAL A 153 3.10 19.40 7.17
N THR A 154 3.23 19.07 8.45
CA THR A 154 4.46 18.67 9.11
C THR A 154 4.31 17.32 9.81
N ARG A 155 5.44 16.64 10.05
CA ARG A 155 5.44 15.38 10.79
C ARG A 155 4.93 15.62 12.21
N GLY A 156 4.02 14.75 12.67
CA GLY A 156 3.38 14.83 13.97
C GLY A 156 2.05 15.59 13.97
N ASP A 157 1.69 16.25 12.87
CA ASP A 157 0.39 16.91 12.76
C ASP A 157 -0.74 15.88 12.86
N GLU A 158 -1.69 16.15 13.74
CA GLU A 158 -2.91 15.38 13.89
C GLU A 158 -3.84 15.62 12.69
N VAL A 159 -4.38 14.53 12.15
CA VAL A 159 -5.28 14.53 11.00
C VAL A 159 -6.49 13.63 11.27
N PHE A 160 -7.58 13.84 10.53
CA PHE A 160 -8.84 13.16 10.77
C PHE A 160 -9.29 12.40 9.53
N LEU A 161 -9.93 11.25 9.77
CA LEU A 161 -10.48 10.38 8.73
C LEU A 161 -11.97 10.64 8.59
N MET A 162 -12.43 10.96 7.38
CA MET A 162 -13.83 11.23 7.10
C MET A 162 -14.30 10.41 5.91
N ARG A 163 -15.50 9.83 6.00
CA ARG A 163 -16.10 9.13 4.86
C ARG A 163 -16.53 10.14 3.80
N ASP A 164 -16.19 9.87 2.56
CA ASP A 164 -16.70 10.58 1.38
C ASP A 164 -17.73 9.71 0.66
N THR A 165 -18.96 9.73 1.15
CA THR A 165 -20.08 8.97 0.56
C THR A 165 -20.56 9.54 -0.77
N SER A 166 -20.05 10.70 -1.18
CA SER A 166 -20.39 11.36 -2.44
C SER A 166 -19.45 10.97 -3.59
N ASN A 167 -18.40 10.20 -3.29
CA ASN A 167 -17.38 9.84 -4.25
C ASN A 167 -17.94 8.93 -5.35
N GLN A 168 -17.89 9.40 -6.60
CA GLN A 168 -18.43 8.67 -7.75
C GLN A 168 -17.55 7.48 -8.18
N TYR A 169 -16.31 7.40 -7.68
CA TYR A 169 -15.34 6.40 -8.09
C TYR A 169 -15.19 5.26 -7.08
N ASP A 170 -15.42 5.54 -5.80
CA ASP A 170 -15.21 4.61 -4.69
C ASP A 170 -16.22 4.85 -3.55
N GLU A 171 -17.20 3.96 -3.40
CA GLU A 171 -18.19 4.02 -2.32
C GLU A 171 -17.57 3.95 -0.90
N ASN A 172 -16.34 3.44 -0.79
CA ASN A 172 -15.61 3.32 0.46
C ASN A 172 -14.61 4.46 0.66
N ALA A 173 -14.62 5.50 -0.18
CA ALA A 173 -13.66 6.60 -0.10
C ALA A 173 -13.61 7.22 1.31
N ILE A 174 -12.39 7.38 1.81
CA ILE A 174 -12.11 8.05 3.07
C ILE A 174 -11.09 9.15 2.81
N CYS A 175 -11.50 10.39 3.02
CA CYS A 175 -10.62 11.53 2.97
C CYS A 175 -9.85 11.70 4.29
N VAL A 176 -8.64 12.24 4.16
CA VAL A 176 -7.80 12.64 5.28
C VAL A 176 -7.74 14.16 5.28
N VAL A 177 -8.18 14.77 6.39
CA VAL A 177 -8.28 16.22 6.56
C VAL A 177 -7.45 16.70 7.73
N ASP A 178 -7.00 17.95 7.69
CA ASP A 178 -6.34 18.60 8.82
C ASP A 178 -7.36 19.18 9.84
N LYS A 179 -6.84 19.85 10.88
CA LYS A 179 -7.64 20.54 11.91
C LYS A 179 -8.59 21.61 11.36
N GLN A 180 -8.32 22.16 10.18
CA GLN A 180 -9.17 23.16 9.52
C GLN A 180 -10.12 22.52 8.49
N GLN A 181 -10.29 21.19 8.50
CA GLN A 181 -11.11 20.45 7.53
C GLN A 181 -10.61 20.56 6.09
N LYS A 182 -9.35 20.95 5.88
CA LYS A 182 -8.75 20.99 4.55
C LYS A 182 -8.37 19.57 4.12
N LEU A 183 -8.82 19.20 2.93
CA LEU A 183 -8.50 17.91 2.31
C LEU A 183 -7.01 17.81 1.95
N LEU A 184 -6.34 16.80 2.51
CA LEU A 184 -4.94 16.50 2.23
C LEU A 184 -4.79 15.40 1.17
N GLY A 185 -5.73 14.46 1.14
CA GLY A 185 -5.73 13.31 0.25
C GLY A 185 -6.71 12.25 0.74
N TYR A 186 -6.52 11.02 0.26
CA TYR A 186 -7.38 9.88 0.58
C TYR A 186 -6.57 8.71 1.14
N ILE A 187 -7.23 7.88 1.95
CA ILE A 187 -6.71 6.55 2.24
C ILE A 187 -6.60 5.76 0.93
N PRO A 188 -5.49 5.02 0.69
CA PRO A 188 -5.39 4.16 -0.47
C PRO A 188 -6.59 3.21 -0.60
N ARG A 189 -7.11 3.05 -1.82
CA ARG A 189 -8.32 2.26 -2.11
C ARG A 189 -8.29 0.85 -1.51
N TYR A 190 -7.13 0.19 -1.53
CA TYR A 190 -6.97 -1.17 -1.00
C TYR A 190 -7.13 -1.27 0.53
N TYR A 191 -7.11 -0.15 1.27
CA TYR A 191 -7.42 -0.09 2.70
C TYR A 191 -8.80 0.50 3.00
N ALA A 192 -9.40 1.21 2.04
CA ALA A 192 -10.64 1.96 2.21
C ALA A 192 -11.75 1.14 2.89
N LYS A 193 -12.05 -0.06 2.38
CA LYS A 193 -13.07 -0.96 2.94
C LYS A 193 -12.80 -1.34 4.41
N ALA A 194 -11.55 -1.62 4.76
CA ALA A 194 -11.18 -1.97 6.13
C ALA A 194 -11.36 -0.76 7.07
N PHE A 195 -10.94 0.43 6.62
CA PHE A 195 -11.06 1.65 7.40
C PHE A 195 -12.50 2.14 7.57
N VAL A 196 -13.40 1.87 6.61
CA VAL A 196 -14.84 2.14 6.79
C VAL A 196 -15.34 1.41 8.04
N LYS A 197 -15.01 0.12 8.16
CA LYS A 197 -15.39 -0.69 9.33
C LYS A 197 -14.82 -0.12 10.64
N PHE A 198 -13.53 0.23 10.65
CA PHE A 198 -12.90 0.80 11.85
C PHE A 198 -13.49 2.15 12.28
N ILE A 199 -13.93 2.97 11.32
CA ILE A 199 -14.61 4.24 11.61
C ILE A 199 -16.00 3.97 12.19
N GLU A 200 -16.78 3.07 11.59
CA GLU A 200 -18.13 2.70 12.05
C GLU A 200 -18.10 2.10 13.47
N GLU A 201 -17.09 1.28 13.77
CA GLU A 201 -16.86 0.68 15.09
C GLU A 201 -16.22 1.64 16.11
N LYS A 202 -15.89 2.88 15.72
CA LYS A 202 -15.20 3.89 16.56
C LYS A 202 -13.86 3.42 17.12
N ARG A 203 -13.08 2.73 16.28
CA ARG A 203 -11.81 2.10 16.63
C ARG A 203 -10.57 2.89 16.23
N ILE A 204 -10.74 3.97 15.48
CA ILE A 204 -9.63 4.90 15.20
C ILE A 204 -9.33 5.66 16.50
N GLU A 205 -8.15 5.45 17.06
CA GLU A 205 -7.71 6.08 18.31
C GLU A 205 -6.93 7.37 18.04
N GLU A 206 -5.90 7.26 17.18
CA GLU A 206 -5.02 8.38 16.81
C GLU A 206 -4.70 8.30 15.32
N CYS A 207 -4.53 9.46 14.69
CA CYS A 207 -4.14 9.56 13.29
C CYS A 207 -3.26 10.80 13.09
N HIS A 208 -2.02 10.62 12.64
CA HIS A 208 -1.06 11.70 12.50
C HIS A 208 -0.16 11.53 11.28
N ILE A 209 0.41 12.64 10.81
CA ILE A 209 1.39 12.64 9.72
C ILE A 209 2.69 11.98 10.21
N SER A 210 3.04 10.83 9.64
CA SER A 210 4.26 10.09 10.01
C SER A 210 5.51 10.61 9.28
N SER A 211 5.33 11.09 8.04
CA SER A 211 6.43 11.58 7.21
C SER A 211 5.95 12.60 6.16
N VAL A 212 6.82 13.56 5.83
CA VAL A 212 6.62 14.52 4.74
C VAL A 212 7.89 14.58 3.90
N ARG A 213 7.79 14.18 2.64
CA ARG A 213 8.91 14.05 1.68
C ARG A 213 8.60 14.87 0.44
N LYS A 214 9.03 16.12 0.43
CA LYS A 214 8.71 17.10 -0.62
C LYS A 214 9.50 16.89 -1.93
N ASP A 215 10.53 16.05 -1.89
CA ASP A 215 11.41 15.66 -2.99
C ASP A 215 11.13 14.24 -3.52
N ALA A 216 10.22 13.51 -2.89
CA ALA A 216 9.82 12.17 -3.30
C ALA A 216 8.75 12.21 -4.41
N ALA A 217 8.49 11.04 -5.00
CA ALA A 217 7.34 10.85 -5.87
C ALA A 217 6.05 11.21 -5.11
N CYS A 218 5.08 11.80 -5.82
CA CYS A 218 3.84 12.29 -5.22
C CYS A 218 2.99 11.22 -4.50
N ASP A 219 3.12 9.94 -4.88
CA ASP A 219 2.46 8.82 -4.20
C ASP A 219 3.17 8.40 -2.90
N GLU A 220 4.21 9.14 -2.52
CA GLU A 220 5.14 8.84 -1.45
C GLU A 220 5.54 10.10 -0.66
N CYS A 221 4.82 11.21 -0.87
CA CYS A 221 5.16 12.51 -0.32
C CYS A 221 4.60 12.77 1.10
N ILE A 222 3.46 12.19 1.45
CA ILE A 222 2.85 12.36 2.79
C ILE A 222 2.48 10.97 3.32
N GLY A 223 3.16 10.55 4.38
CA GLY A 223 2.85 9.34 5.14
C GLY A 223 1.95 9.67 6.32
N VAL A 224 1.02 8.78 6.61
CA VAL A 224 0.11 8.85 7.75
C VAL A 224 0.23 7.56 8.54
N GLN A 225 0.31 7.68 9.86
CA GLN A 225 0.20 6.58 10.79
C GLN A 225 -1.14 6.66 11.53
N VAL A 226 -1.85 5.55 11.57
CA VAL A 226 -3.13 5.41 12.26
C VAL A 226 -3.02 4.32 13.31
N ARG A 227 -3.42 4.63 14.55
CA ARG A 227 -3.57 3.65 15.63
C ARG A 227 -5.01 3.19 15.70
N ILE A 228 -5.19 1.87 15.65
CA ILE A 228 -6.50 1.21 15.73
C ILE A 228 -6.54 0.40 17.02
N LYS A 229 -7.58 0.62 17.83
CA LYS A 229 -7.81 -0.16 19.06
C LYS A 229 -8.63 -1.42 18.78
N GLU A 230 -8.62 -2.35 19.72
CA GLU A 230 -9.48 -3.54 19.70
C GLU A 230 -10.96 -3.17 19.65
#